data_AF-A4J1U3-F1
#
_entry.id   AF-A4J1U3-F1
#
_cell.length_a   1.000
_cell.length_b   1.000
_cell.length_c   1.000
_cell.angle_alpha   90.00
_cell.angle_beta   90.00
_cell.angle_gamma   90.00
#
_symmetry.space_group_name_H-M   'P 1'
#
loop_
_entity.id
_entity.type
_entity.pdbx_description
1 polymer ?
#
loop_
_entity_poly.entity_id
_entity_poly.type
_entity_poly.pdbx_seq_one_letter_code
_entity_poly.pdbx_strand_id
1 'polypeptide(L)'
;MVFDIKQLTPKEQLILSLIPTGHQQAASRASLAKLTGLPEREVREIISGLVVKHGLPIGSCTEPTVGGYFIIQDEADLEVATRHLLPRARAIIRRTRALEKIAQEKFSRQLKLVLED
;
A
#
# COMPACT_ATOMS: atom_id res chain seq x y z
N MET A 1 19.55 -10.62 2.23
CA MET A 1 18.32 -11.38 1.93
C MET A 1 18.19 -11.47 0.43
N VAL A 2 18.14 -12.69 -0.11
CA VAL A 2 17.94 -12.91 -1.56
C VAL A 2 16.44 -12.97 -1.78
N PHE A 3 15.88 -11.99 -2.48
CA PHE A 3 14.46 -11.99 -2.85
C PHE A 3 14.21 -13.15 -3.81
N ASP A 4 13.28 -14.06 -3.49
CA ASP A 4 12.96 -15.18 -4.38
C ASP A 4 11.96 -14.74 -5.47
N ILE A 5 12.49 -14.03 -6.46
CA ILE A 5 11.75 -13.51 -7.62
C ILE A 5 11.13 -14.67 -8.44
N LYS A 6 11.57 -15.92 -8.24
CA LYS A 6 11.13 -17.09 -9.03
C LYS A 6 9.68 -17.52 -8.79
N GLN A 7 9.00 -16.96 -7.78
CA GLN A 7 7.59 -17.31 -7.48
C GLN A 7 6.56 -16.27 -7.94
N LEU A 8 6.99 -15.20 -8.63
CA LEU A 8 6.06 -14.19 -9.12
C LEU A 8 5.27 -14.69 -10.32
N THR A 9 3.97 -14.46 -10.32
CA THR A 9 3.10 -14.63 -11.48
C THR A 9 3.49 -13.68 -12.62
N PRO A 10 3.11 -13.96 -13.87
CA PRO A 10 3.40 -13.05 -14.99
C PRO A 10 2.89 -11.62 -14.79
N LYS A 11 1.73 -11.45 -14.13
CA LYS A 11 1.17 -10.13 -13.82
C LYS A 11 1.99 -9.39 -12.75
N GLU A 12 2.44 -10.10 -11.72
CA GLU A 12 3.34 -9.56 -10.69
C GLU A 12 4.67 -9.11 -11.30
N GLN A 13 5.27 -9.93 -12.16
CA GLN A 13 6.52 -9.58 -12.86
C GLN A 13 6.34 -8.35 -13.76
N LEU A 14 5.24 -8.30 -14.52
CA LEU A 14 4.92 -7.17 -15.38
C LEU A 14 4.78 -5.87 -14.56
N ILE A 15 3.98 -5.88 -13.48
CA ILE A 15 3.84 -4.70 -12.62
C ILE A 15 5.18 -4.30 -12.03
N LEU A 16 5.96 -5.24 -11.50
CA LEU A 16 7.26 -4.96 -10.89
C LEU A 16 8.21 -4.29 -11.89
N SER A 17 8.23 -4.73 -13.15
CA SER A 17 9.06 -4.14 -14.20
C SER A 17 8.69 -2.70 -14.58
N LEU A 18 7.49 -2.25 -14.23
CA LEU A 18 6.98 -0.91 -14.54
C LEU A 18 7.06 0.06 -13.37
N ILE A 19 7.39 -0.42 -12.17
CA ILE A 19 7.57 0.45 -11.00
C ILE A 19 8.97 1.08 -11.09
N PRO A 20 9.06 2.41 -11.19
CA PRO A 20 10.33 3.10 -11.29
C PRO A 20 11.03 3.11 -9.93
N THR A 21 12.33 3.38 -9.96
CA THR A 21 13.14 3.44 -8.75
C THR A 21 13.26 4.87 -8.24
N GLY A 22 13.15 5.04 -6.92
CA GLY A 22 13.19 6.36 -6.27
C GLY A 22 11.84 7.08 -6.24
N HIS A 23 11.51 7.71 -5.11
CA HIS A 23 10.23 8.39 -4.89
C HIS A 23 9.99 9.56 -5.85
N GLN A 24 11.06 10.20 -6.35
CA GLN A 24 10.99 11.32 -7.29
C GLN A 24 10.47 10.94 -8.68
N GLN A 25 10.42 9.64 -8.98
CA GLN A 25 9.93 9.11 -10.25
C GLN A 25 8.64 8.30 -10.08
N ALA A 26 8.00 8.35 -8.91
CA ALA A 26 6.90 7.45 -8.56
C ALA A 26 5.81 7.35 -9.64
N ALA A 27 5.42 6.11 -9.97
CA ALA A 27 4.41 5.84 -10.97
C ALA A 27 3.01 5.82 -10.36
N SER A 28 2.11 6.62 -10.90
CA SER A 28 0.72 6.63 -10.47
C SER A 28 0.04 5.28 -10.72
N ARG A 29 -0.96 4.95 -9.91
CA ARG A 29 -1.76 3.74 -10.12
C ARG A 29 -2.47 3.73 -11.48
N ALA A 30 -2.95 4.89 -11.92
CA ALA A 30 -3.61 5.06 -13.21
C ALA A 30 -2.66 4.81 -14.39
N SER A 31 -1.42 5.31 -14.31
CA SER A 31 -0.41 5.04 -15.35
C SER A 31 -0.02 3.57 -15.39
N LEU A 32 0.16 2.92 -14.24
CA LEU A 32 0.44 1.48 -14.18
C LEU A 32 -0.71 0.66 -14.78
N ALA A 33 -1.95 0.96 -14.41
CA ALA A 33 -3.14 0.30 -14.96
C ALA A 33 -3.24 0.43 -16.49
N LYS A 34 -2.95 1.63 -17.01
CA LYS A 34 -2.92 1.88 -18.46
C LYS A 34 -1.84 1.05 -19.16
N LEU A 35 -0.64 0.95 -18.59
CA LEU A 35 0.48 0.22 -19.18
C LEU A 35 0.30 -1.30 -19.10
N THR A 36 -0.34 -1.81 -18.06
CA THR A 36 -0.57 -3.25 -17.88
C THR A 36 -1.86 -3.75 -18.51
N GLY A 37 -2.81 -2.86 -18.81
CA GLY A 37 -4.17 -3.23 -19.20
C GLY A 37 -5.00 -3.83 -18.06
N LEU A 38 -4.54 -3.70 -16.81
CA LEU A 38 -5.24 -4.25 -15.63
C LEU A 38 -6.11 -3.18 -14.98
N PRO A 39 -7.23 -3.56 -14.34
CA PRO A 39 -7.99 -2.64 -13.49
C PRO A 39 -7.12 -2.05 -12.38
N GLU A 40 -7.28 -0.76 -12.07
CA GLU A 40 -6.53 -0.09 -10.99
C GLU A 40 -6.60 -0.83 -9.64
N ARG A 41 -7.75 -1.44 -9.34
CA ARG A 41 -7.93 -2.25 -8.14
C ARG A 41 -6.98 -3.45 -8.12
N GLU A 42 -6.88 -4.18 -9.23
CA GLU A 42 -6.00 -5.34 -9.36
C GLU A 42 -4.53 -4.91 -9.26
N VAL A 43 -4.15 -3.79 -9.89
CA VAL A 43 -2.80 -3.22 -9.75
C VAL A 43 -2.45 -2.97 -8.29
N ARG A 44 -3.35 -2.33 -7.53
CA ARG A 44 -3.14 -2.08 -6.10
C ARG A 44 -3.00 -3.37 -5.30
N GLU A 45 -3.84 -4.37 -5.57
CA GLU A 45 -3.82 -5.65 -4.86
C GLU A 45 -2.52 -6.41 -5.13
N ILE A 46 -2.05 -6.42 -6.39
CA ILE A 46 -0.76 -7.02 -6.77
C ILE A 46 0.39 -6.31 -6.06
N ILE A 47 0.46 -4.97 -6.10
CA ILE A 47 1.54 -4.22 -5.43
C ILE A 47 1.53 -4.48 -3.92
N SER A 48 0.36 -4.53 -3.29
CA SER A 48 0.26 -4.89 -1.88
C SER A 48 0.79 -6.30 -1.59
N GLY A 49 0.56 -7.26 -2.51
CA GLY A 49 1.10 -8.61 -2.43
C GLY A 49 2.62 -8.64 -2.57
N LEU A 50 3.17 -7.90 -3.54
CA LEU A 50 4.61 -7.73 -3.74
C LEU A 50 5.32 -7.24 -2.47
N VAL A 51 4.72 -6.31 -1.73
CA VAL A 51 5.26 -5.82 -0.45
C VAL A 51 5.06 -6.84 0.67
N VAL A 52 3.81 -7.21 0.96
CA VAL A 52 3.47 -7.93 2.21
C VAL A 52 3.82 -9.41 2.14
N LYS A 53 3.66 -10.04 0.98
CA LYS A 53 3.89 -11.49 0.81
C LYS A 53 5.31 -11.77 0.34
N HIS A 54 5.81 -10.98 -0.60
CA HIS A 54 7.12 -11.21 -1.24
C HIS A 54 8.24 -10.36 -0.65
N GLY A 55 7.93 -9.41 0.24
CA GLY A 55 8.93 -8.60 0.95
C GLY A 55 9.64 -7.59 0.04
N LEU A 56 9.11 -7.28 -1.15
CA LEU A 56 9.78 -6.38 -2.08
C LEU A 56 9.73 -4.93 -1.57
N PRO A 57 10.82 -4.16 -1.76
CA PRO A 57 10.97 -2.82 -1.23
C PRO A 57 10.20 -1.79 -2.07
N ILE A 58 8.87 -1.92 -2.14
CA ILE A 58 8.00 -0.97 -2.87
C ILE A 58 7.40 0.02 -1.88
N GLY A 59 7.72 1.30 -2.07
CA GLY A 59 7.13 2.42 -1.35
C GLY A 59 5.90 3.00 -2.06
N SER A 60 5.17 3.86 -1.36
CA SER A 60 4.17 4.72 -1.99
C SER A 60 4.17 6.11 -1.39
N CYS A 61 3.83 7.10 -2.20
CA CYS A 61 3.67 8.49 -1.79
C CYS A 61 2.39 9.06 -2.38
N THR A 62 1.85 10.09 -1.71
CA THR A 62 0.60 10.77 -2.13
C THR A 62 0.86 12.24 -2.38
N GLU A 63 2.05 12.59 -2.84
CA GLU A 63 2.39 13.98 -3.14
C GLU A 63 1.61 14.47 -4.36
N PRO A 64 1.11 15.72 -4.39
CA PRO A 64 0.24 16.21 -5.46
C PRO A 64 0.88 16.17 -6.86
N THR A 65 2.20 16.29 -6.94
CA THR A 65 2.97 16.37 -8.19
C THR A 65 3.63 15.05 -8.58
N VAL A 66 3.94 14.18 -7.61
CA VAL A 66 4.74 12.96 -7.81
C VAL A 66 4.17 11.78 -7.00
N GLY A 67 2.84 11.63 -6.97
CA GLY A 67 2.17 10.58 -6.22
C GLY A 67 2.19 9.23 -6.96
N GLY A 68 2.47 8.13 -6.24
CA GLY A 68 2.52 6.82 -6.87
C GLY A 68 3.30 5.78 -6.08
N TYR A 69 3.72 4.74 -6.79
CA TYR A 69 4.55 3.64 -6.28
C TYR A 69 5.96 3.74 -6.85
N PHE A 70 6.94 3.33 -6.05
CA PHE A 70 8.36 3.35 -6.42
C PHE A 70 9.12 2.23 -5.71
N ILE A 71 10.24 1.79 -6.28
CA ILE A 71 11.20 0.92 -5.60
C ILE A 71 12.07 1.79 -4.68
N ILE A 72 12.14 1.42 -3.40
CA ILE A 72 12.95 2.07 -2.37
C ILE A 72 14.42 1.69 -2.61
N GLN A 73 15.26 2.70 -2.79
CA GLN A 73 16.72 2.55 -2.97
C GLN A 73 17.53 3.01 -1.77
N ASP A 74 17.07 4.03 -1.07
CA ASP A 74 17.80 4.70 -0.01
C ASP A 74 16.92 5.05 1.19
N GLU A 75 17.54 5.69 2.18
CA GLU A 75 16.85 6.09 3.41
C GLU A 75 15.82 7.20 3.17
N ALA A 76 16.04 8.09 2.20
CA ALA A 76 15.10 9.16 1.86
C ALA A 76 13.82 8.58 1.25
N ASP A 77 13.95 7.61 0.34
CA ASP A 77 12.83 6.83 -0.17
C ASP A 77 12.06 6.13 0.95
N LEU A 78 12.78 5.53 1.91
CA LEU A 78 12.18 4.84 3.05
C LEU A 78 11.40 5.81 3.95
N GLU A 79 11.95 6.99 4.23
CA GLU A 79 11.26 8.04 4.99
C GLU A 79 9.97 8.46 4.29
N VAL A 80 10.02 8.73 2.99
CA VAL A 80 8.84 9.10 2.18
C VAL A 80 7.79 7.98 2.20
N ALA A 81 8.22 6.73 2.03
CA ALA A 81 7.35 5.56 2.03
C ALA A 81 6.67 5.32 3.39
N THR A 82 7.29 5.71 4.51
CA THR A 82 6.85 5.34 5.86
C THR A 82 6.20 6.47 6.66
N ARG A 83 6.55 7.75 6.41
CA ARG A 83 6.12 8.92 7.20
C ARG A 83 4.61 9.02 7.43
N HIS A 84 3.82 8.47 6.51
CA HIS A 84 2.37 8.54 6.54
C HIS A 84 1.68 7.32 7.18
N LEU A 85 2.42 6.22 7.46
CA LEU A 85 1.84 4.95 7.89
C LEU A 85 1.26 5.02 9.31
N LEU A 86 2.06 5.50 10.28
CA LEU A 86 1.61 5.62 11.67
C LEU A 86 0.42 6.58 11.84
N PRO A 87 0.42 7.79 11.24
CA PRO A 87 -0.77 8.64 11.24
C PRO A 87 -2.02 7.97 10.65
N ARG A 88 -1.88 7.23 9.54
CA ARG A 88 -2.99 6.48 8.93
C ARG A 88 -3.50 5.36 9.82
N ALA A 89 -2.60 4.58 10.43
CA ALA A 89 -2.98 3.53 11.38
C ALA A 89 -3.78 4.12 12.56
N ARG A 90 -3.30 5.22 13.15
CA ARG A 90 -4.02 5.94 14.22
C ARG A 90 -5.39 6.44 13.77
N ALA A 91 -5.50 6.96 12.54
CA ALA A 91 -6.78 7.42 11.99
C ALA A 91 -7.78 6.27 11.79
N ILE A 92 -7.30 5.11 11.32
CA ILE A 92 -8.10 3.89 11.19
C ILE A 92 -8.60 3.44 12.55
N ILE A 93 -7.73 3.34 13.56
CA ILE A 93 -8.11 2.94 14.92
C ILE A 93 -9.15 3.89 15.52
N ARG A 94 -8.96 5.22 15.38
CA ARG A 94 -9.96 6.21 15.84
C ARG A 94 -11.31 5.99 15.18
N ARG A 95 -11.33 5.77 13.86
CA ARG A 95 -12.57 5.50 13.12
C ARG A 95 -13.22 4.20 13.58
N THR A 96 -12.43 3.15 13.80
CA THR A 96 -12.92 1.86 14.29
C THR A 96 -13.60 2.01 15.65
N ARG A 97 -12.98 2.70 16.61
CA ARG A 97 -13.58 2.98 17.92
C ARG A 97 -14.89 3.77 17.84
N ALA A 98 -14.95 4.75 16.92
CA ALA A 98 -16.20 5.49 16.69
C ALA A 98 -17.32 4.58 16.15
N LEU A 99 -16.98 3.63 15.26
CA LEU A 99 -17.95 2.65 14.74
C LEU A 99 -18.40 1.65 15.80
N GLU A 100 -17.52 1.21 16.71
CA GLU A 100 -17.89 0.37 17.86
C GLU A 100 -18.89 1.09 18.77
N LYS A 101 -18.66 2.37 19.06
CA LYS A 101 -19.60 3.20 19.84
C LYS A 101 -20.96 3.34 19.14
N ILE A 102 -20.95 3.63 17.84
CA ILE A 102 -22.19 3.73 17.04
C ILE A 102 -22.96 2.40 17.04
N ALA A 103 -22.26 1.26 16.93
CA ALA A 103 -22.87 -0.07 16.97
C ALA A 103 -23.62 -0.31 18.29
N GLN A 104 -23.00 0.07 19.40
CA GLN A 104 -23.62 -0.03 20.72
C GLN A 104 -24.83 0.90 20.86
N GLU A 105 -24.68 2.18 20.51
CA GLU A 105 -25.69 3.21 20.76
C GLU A 105 -26.92 3.11 19.84
N LYS A 106 -26.71 2.78 18.55
CA LYS A 106 -27.79 2.75 17.56
C LYS A 106 -28.36 1.38 17.31
N PHE A 107 -27.58 0.32 17.54
CA PHE A 107 -27.96 -1.04 17.14
C PHE A 107 -27.91 -2.03 18.31
N SER A 108 -27.63 -1.57 19.54
CA SER A 108 -27.49 -2.43 20.73
C SER A 108 -26.54 -3.62 20.50
N ARG A 109 -25.57 -3.46 19.61
CA ARG A 109 -24.62 -4.51 19.23
C ARG A 109 -23.24 -4.17 19.75
N GLN A 110 -22.66 -5.09 20.51
CA GLN A 110 -21.27 -5.00 20.90
C GLN A 110 -20.37 -5.45 19.73
N LEU A 111 -19.42 -4.60 19.36
CA LEU A 111 -18.36 -4.90 18.39
C LEU A 111 -17.00 -4.70 19.07
N LYS A 112 -16.06 -5.63 18.86
CA LYS A 112 -14.64 -5.48 19.21
C LYS A 112 -13.83 -5.72 17.94
N LEU A 113 -13.49 -4.63 17.26
CA LEU A 113 -12.80 -4.60 15.97
C LEU A 113 -11.33 -4.19 16.10
N VAL A 114 -10.97 -3.51 17.19
CA VAL A 114 -9.57 -3.25 17.53
C VAL A 114 -9.05 -4.39 18.40
N LEU A 115 -7.98 -5.06 17.95
CA LEU A 115 -7.21 -5.97 18.78
C LEU A 115 -6.39 -5.13 19.77
N GLU A 116 -6.41 -5.54 21.04
CA GLU A 116 -5.44 -5.04 22.02
C GLU A 116 -4.17 -5.85 21.78
N ASP A 117 -3.08 -5.18 21.39
CA ASP A 117 -1.75 -5.77 21.29
C ASP A 117 -1.25 -6.20 22.69
#